data_AF-A0A1W6LKC8-F1
#
_entry.id   AF-A0A1W6LKC8-F1
#
_cell.length_a   1.000
_cell.length_b   1.000
_cell.length_c   1.000
_cell.angle_alpha   90.00
_cell.angle_beta   90.00
_cell.angle_gamma   90.00
#
_symmetry.space_group_name_H-M   'P 1'
#
loop_
_entity.id
_entity.type
_entity.pdbx_description
1 polymer ?
#
loop_
_entity_poly.entity_id
_entity_poly.type
_entity_poly.pdbx_seq_one_letter_code
_entity_poly.pdbx_strand_id
1 'polypeptide(L)'
;MCYLRLSILASLIIPAFVFGFAGGDGTESSPYQISTPDHLEAVNSDLSANYILINDIDLTGRTYQRAVIAPDLDYSNIYFSDSPFSGSFCGAGYKILNLNVDAAGVTGNYPSFLGLFGKIDGGEVLDLGMENADIDGGEDSSHIGLICGVNFESEIKGSYASGYISGQEYLGGLCGTNDSGTIENCYAAVEVSGSNWRLGGLCGYNDSGIIANSHAEGSVSGDSDLMHVGGLCGMNSGTIEHCYAAVSVSCGANSSYVGGLCGHHWKGTIENCWASGSVLAEEYLGGLCGYNESGTIRKCFAAGSVSGDQNVGGLCGFTQSIVENCYAAGSVSGEQNVGGLCGFFKEICLTNCYSTGSVSGDWEVGGLCGDDYQGTTSSCFWDTESSGMDSSAGGAGLTTAQMQTLSTFTDAGWDYVNEDNNGKMDLWYQHAGEYPNFYWEYLPGDCNYDGYVGQNDILIMAEQWLQAQPAQTRLEADSNFDDYVDILDYAILTENWFTAE
;
A
#
# COMPACT_ATOMS: atom_id res chain seq x y z
N MET A 1 51.13 35.46 -55.95
CA MET A 1 49.87 35.49 -55.18
C MET A 1 49.31 34.07 -55.11
N CYS A 2 48.85 33.68 -53.92
CA CYS A 2 48.08 32.48 -53.57
C CYS A 2 48.74 31.09 -53.76
N TYR A 3 49.45 30.64 -52.72
CA TYR A 3 49.45 29.23 -52.35
C TYR A 3 48.27 28.97 -51.42
N LEU A 4 47.31 28.17 -51.89
CA LEU A 4 46.26 27.57 -51.08
C LEU A 4 46.90 26.39 -50.33
N ARG A 5 47.17 26.52 -49.03
CA ARG A 5 47.50 25.37 -48.17
C ARG A 5 46.21 24.85 -47.56
N LEU A 6 45.77 23.70 -48.06
CA LEU A 6 44.75 22.86 -47.45
C LEU A 6 45.36 22.28 -46.15
N SER A 7 44.87 22.71 -44.99
CA SER A 7 45.14 22.05 -43.71
C SER A 7 43.90 21.25 -43.33
N ILE A 8 43.94 19.94 -43.60
CA ILE A 8 42.96 19.00 -43.05
C ILE A 8 43.31 18.85 -41.56
N LEU A 9 42.54 19.53 -40.70
CA LEU A 9 42.46 19.17 -39.28
C LEU A 9 41.62 17.89 -39.23
N ALA A 10 42.29 16.74 -39.15
CA ALA A 10 41.65 15.54 -38.63
C ALA A 10 41.42 15.80 -37.14
N SER A 11 40.18 16.18 -36.80
CA SER A 11 39.67 16.11 -35.43
C SER A 11 39.76 14.65 -35.00
N LEU A 12 40.82 14.33 -34.25
CA LEU A 12 40.90 13.08 -33.52
C LEU A 12 39.95 13.23 -32.33
N ILE A 13 38.69 12.85 -32.50
CA ILE A 13 37.79 12.62 -31.37
C ILE A 13 38.35 11.40 -30.67
N ILE A 14 39.15 11.63 -29.63
CA ILE A 14 39.43 10.61 -28.64
C ILE A 14 38.10 10.45 -27.90
N PRO A 15 37.45 9.27 -27.90
CA PRO A 15 36.34 9.05 -26.99
C PRO A 15 36.93 9.24 -25.59
N ALA A 16 36.40 10.21 -24.84
CA ALA A 16 36.65 10.24 -23.42
C ALA A 16 36.26 8.86 -22.89
N PHE A 17 37.22 8.10 -22.37
CA PHE A 17 36.93 6.94 -21.57
C PHE A 17 36.06 7.46 -20.42
N VAL A 18 34.77 7.13 -20.46
CA VAL A 18 33.82 7.43 -19.39
C VAL A 18 34.34 6.65 -18.18
N PHE A 19 34.96 7.36 -17.24
CA PHE A 19 35.48 6.75 -16.04
C PHE A 19 34.28 6.26 -15.22
N GLY A 20 34.11 4.94 -15.12
CA GLY A 20 33.22 4.31 -14.14
C GLY A 20 31.96 3.60 -14.65
N PHE A 21 31.64 3.63 -15.95
CA PHE A 21 30.41 3.00 -16.49
C PHE A 21 30.66 2.20 -17.77
N ALA A 22 29.71 1.33 -18.15
CA ALA A 22 29.82 0.50 -19.36
C ALA A 22 29.63 1.28 -20.67
N GLY A 23 28.98 2.45 -20.58
CA GLY A 23 28.61 3.31 -21.70
C GLY A 23 27.74 4.47 -21.22
N GLY A 24 27.30 5.31 -22.16
CA GLY A 24 26.49 6.50 -21.85
C GLY A 24 27.30 7.76 -21.54
N ASP A 25 26.63 8.90 -21.52
CA ASP A 25 27.19 10.21 -21.14
C ASP A 25 26.39 10.89 -20.02
N GLY A 26 25.43 10.17 -19.42
CA GLY A 26 24.59 10.65 -18.32
C GLY A 26 23.42 11.52 -18.75
N THR A 27 23.27 11.79 -20.05
CA THR A 27 22.11 12.52 -20.58
C THR A 27 20.89 11.60 -20.72
N GLU A 28 19.69 12.18 -20.76
CA GLU A 28 18.43 11.44 -20.97
C GLU A 28 18.47 10.56 -22.24
N SER A 29 19.07 11.07 -23.32
CA SER A 29 19.20 10.33 -24.59
C SER A 29 20.27 9.23 -24.58
N SER A 30 21.16 9.24 -23.58
CA SER A 30 22.31 8.34 -23.50
C SER A 30 22.72 8.16 -22.02
N PRO A 31 21.85 7.56 -21.19
CA PRO A 31 22.08 7.38 -19.77
C PRO A 31 23.33 6.52 -19.51
N TYR A 32 23.99 6.75 -18.37
CA TYR A 32 25.10 5.92 -17.94
C TYR A 32 24.65 4.47 -17.71
N GLN A 33 25.39 3.53 -18.29
CA GLN A 33 25.04 2.11 -18.28
C GLN A 33 25.71 1.39 -17.12
N ILE A 34 24.90 0.83 -16.22
CA ILE A 34 25.33 0.09 -15.03
C ILE A 34 25.26 -1.41 -15.33
N SER A 35 26.38 -2.11 -15.12
CA SER A 35 26.51 -3.54 -15.42
C SER A 35 27.34 -4.30 -14.40
N THR A 36 27.87 -3.61 -13.39
CA THR A 36 28.69 -4.18 -12.33
C THR A 36 28.40 -3.45 -11.02
N PRO A 37 28.67 -4.07 -9.86
CA PRO A 37 28.61 -3.40 -8.57
C PRO A 37 29.47 -2.12 -8.47
N ASP A 38 30.64 -2.10 -9.11
CA ASP A 38 31.49 -0.89 -9.13
C ASP A 38 30.86 0.26 -9.93
N HIS A 39 30.11 -0.04 -11.01
CA HIS A 39 29.35 0.98 -11.72
C HIS A 39 28.22 1.54 -10.84
N LEU A 40 27.56 0.68 -10.05
CA LEU A 40 26.50 1.12 -9.14
C LEU A 40 27.04 2.10 -8.09
N GLU A 41 28.20 1.80 -7.50
CA GLU A 41 28.86 2.71 -6.54
C GLU A 41 29.34 4.01 -7.19
N ALA A 42 29.72 3.96 -8.48
CA ALA A 42 30.17 5.12 -9.24
C ALA A 42 29.08 6.19 -9.46
N VAL A 43 27.79 5.86 -9.27
CA VAL A 43 26.65 6.80 -9.33
C VAL A 43 26.88 8.02 -8.43
N ASN A 44 27.56 7.83 -7.29
CA ASN A 44 27.93 8.92 -6.37
C ASN A 44 28.86 9.99 -6.99
N SER A 45 29.40 9.76 -8.18
CA SER A 45 30.23 10.74 -8.89
C SER A 45 29.40 11.82 -9.61
N ASP A 46 28.12 11.55 -9.89
CA ASP A 46 27.19 12.50 -10.50
C ASP A 46 25.73 12.15 -10.15
N LEU A 47 25.27 12.61 -8.99
CA LEU A 47 23.94 12.29 -8.46
C LEU A 47 22.77 12.93 -9.24
N SER A 48 23.06 13.74 -10.27
CA SER A 48 22.07 14.41 -11.11
C SER A 48 21.92 13.81 -12.52
N ALA A 49 22.75 12.82 -12.86
CA ALA A 49 22.74 12.19 -14.18
C ALA A 49 21.64 11.11 -14.33
N ASN A 50 21.48 10.63 -15.56
CA ASN A 50 20.54 9.56 -15.90
C ASN A 50 21.28 8.22 -15.98
N TYR A 51 20.69 7.18 -15.41
CA TYR A 51 21.26 5.85 -15.23
C TYR A 51 20.31 4.77 -15.74
N ILE A 52 20.87 3.73 -16.36
CA ILE A 52 20.11 2.56 -16.78
C ILE A 52 20.88 1.28 -16.45
N LEU A 53 20.20 0.29 -15.87
CA LEU A 53 20.75 -1.05 -15.75
C LEU A 53 20.77 -1.74 -17.12
N ILE A 54 21.87 -2.44 -17.43
CA ILE A 54 21.98 -3.29 -18.62
C ILE A 54 22.29 -4.75 -18.27
N ASN A 55 22.31 -5.08 -16.98
CA ASN A 55 22.46 -6.41 -16.43
C ASN A 55 21.99 -6.41 -14.97
N ASP A 56 21.62 -7.59 -14.45
CA ASP A 56 21.45 -7.77 -13.01
C ASP A 56 22.78 -7.46 -12.27
N ILE A 57 22.66 -6.83 -11.10
CA ILE A 57 23.79 -6.42 -10.27
C ILE A 57 23.76 -7.23 -8.98
N ASP A 58 24.65 -8.22 -8.87
CA ASP A 58 24.79 -9.03 -7.67
C ASP A 58 25.81 -8.41 -6.70
N LEU A 59 25.33 -8.00 -5.52
CA LEU A 59 26.14 -7.39 -4.46
C LEU A 59 26.70 -8.41 -3.46
N THR A 60 26.57 -9.71 -3.72
CA THR A 60 27.11 -10.78 -2.86
C THR A 60 28.58 -10.54 -2.52
N GLY A 61 28.89 -10.56 -1.22
CA GLY A 61 30.24 -10.33 -0.69
C GLY A 61 30.60 -8.87 -0.47
N ARG A 62 29.68 -7.93 -0.73
CA ARG A 62 29.76 -6.54 -0.28
C ARG A 62 28.87 -6.34 0.94
N THR A 63 29.37 -5.60 1.91
CA THR A 63 28.60 -5.16 3.09
C THR A 63 28.83 -3.67 3.24
N TYR A 64 27.73 -2.93 3.29
CA TYR A 64 27.71 -1.48 3.48
C TYR A 64 27.35 -1.17 4.93
N GLN A 65 27.65 0.05 5.37
CA GLN A 65 27.24 0.57 6.69
C GLN A 65 26.40 1.84 6.56
N ARG A 66 25.97 2.15 5.35
CA ARG A 66 25.24 3.35 4.92
C ARG A 66 24.59 3.03 3.57
N ALA A 67 23.74 3.93 3.08
CA ALA A 67 23.18 3.77 1.73
C ALA A 67 24.28 3.67 0.65
N VAL A 68 24.00 2.93 -0.42
CA VAL A 68 24.97 2.72 -1.52
C VAL A 68 25.13 4.00 -2.35
N ILE A 69 24.02 4.70 -2.61
CA ILE A 69 23.93 5.91 -3.41
C ILE A 69 23.40 7.05 -2.54
N ALA A 70 24.00 8.24 -2.67
CA ALA A 70 23.64 9.41 -1.87
C ALA A 70 23.59 9.13 -0.36
N PRO A 71 24.64 8.52 0.24
CA PRO A 71 24.67 8.29 1.69
C PRO A 71 24.77 9.61 2.46
N ASP A 72 24.15 9.65 3.62
CA ASP A 72 24.44 10.67 4.62
C ASP A 72 25.76 10.35 5.33
N LEU A 73 26.68 11.31 5.38
CA LEU A 73 28.00 11.21 5.98
C LEU A 73 28.15 12.10 7.21
N ASP A 74 27.16 12.96 7.49
CA ASP A 74 27.15 13.89 8.63
C ASP A 74 26.10 13.51 9.68
N TYR A 75 26.54 12.75 10.68
CA TYR A 75 25.72 12.31 11.81
C TYR A 75 25.61 13.36 12.94
N SER A 76 25.96 14.62 12.69
CA SER A 76 25.89 15.66 13.72
C SER A 76 24.46 16.06 14.09
N ASN A 77 23.48 15.71 13.25
CA ASN A 77 22.08 16.01 13.44
C ASN A 77 21.18 14.92 12.84
N ILE A 78 19.86 15.07 13.02
CA ILE A 78 18.85 14.08 12.60
C ILE A 78 18.35 14.27 11.16
N TYR A 79 18.81 15.31 10.46
CA TYR A 79 18.40 15.63 9.10
C TYR A 79 19.48 15.22 8.10
N PHE A 80 19.03 14.78 6.93
CA PHE A 80 19.92 14.48 5.81
C PHE A 80 20.73 15.73 5.44
N SER A 81 22.06 15.62 5.50
CA SER A 81 22.96 16.78 5.41
C SER A 81 23.86 16.77 4.17
N ASP A 82 23.87 15.67 3.42
CA ASP A 82 24.67 15.48 2.20
C ASP A 82 23.89 15.76 0.90
N SER A 83 24.50 15.42 -0.25
CA SER A 83 23.88 15.60 -1.56
C SER A 83 22.90 14.47 -1.86
N PRO A 84 21.61 14.75 -2.09
CA PRO A 84 20.63 13.74 -2.46
C PRO A 84 20.79 13.31 -3.93
N PHE A 85 20.20 12.17 -4.28
CA PHE A 85 20.03 11.77 -5.68
C PHE A 85 18.88 12.57 -6.31
N SER A 86 19.14 13.24 -7.44
CA SER A 86 18.16 14.06 -8.17
C SER A 86 18.08 13.71 -9.66
N GLY A 87 18.80 12.66 -10.07
CA GLY A 87 18.78 12.15 -11.43
C GLY A 87 17.67 11.13 -11.69
N SER A 88 17.83 10.37 -12.77
CA SER A 88 16.95 9.26 -13.14
C SER A 88 17.68 7.93 -12.99
N PHE A 89 17.06 6.95 -12.34
CA PHE A 89 17.59 5.59 -12.23
C PHE A 89 16.57 4.57 -12.75
N CYS A 90 16.81 4.04 -13.94
CA CYS A 90 15.94 3.05 -14.57
C CYS A 90 16.52 1.64 -14.43
N GLY A 91 15.78 0.76 -13.75
CA GLY A 91 16.09 -0.66 -13.65
C GLY A 91 15.90 -1.42 -14.95
N ALA A 92 15.05 -0.93 -15.87
CA ALA A 92 14.82 -1.50 -17.20
C ALA A 92 14.51 -3.01 -17.19
N GLY A 93 13.86 -3.49 -16.11
CA GLY A 93 13.53 -4.90 -15.89
C GLY A 93 14.68 -5.75 -15.32
N TYR A 94 15.84 -5.17 -15.05
CA TYR A 94 16.96 -5.80 -14.33
C TYR A 94 16.87 -5.56 -12.83
N LYS A 95 17.63 -6.37 -12.10
CA LYS A 95 17.55 -6.46 -10.63
C LYS A 95 18.87 -6.07 -9.96
N ILE A 96 18.77 -5.57 -8.75
CA ILE A 96 19.87 -5.52 -7.78
C ILE A 96 19.63 -6.64 -6.77
N LEU A 97 20.61 -7.54 -6.64
CA LEU A 97 20.51 -8.74 -5.83
C LEU A 97 21.42 -8.63 -4.60
N ASN A 98 20.97 -9.17 -3.47
CA ASN A 98 21.80 -9.41 -2.29
C ASN A 98 22.44 -8.14 -1.70
N LEU A 99 21.72 -7.02 -1.70
CA LEU A 99 22.14 -5.83 -0.97
C LEU A 99 22.26 -6.18 0.52
N ASN A 100 23.41 -5.89 1.13
CA ASN A 100 23.61 -6.06 2.57
C ASN A 100 24.11 -4.75 3.18
N VAL A 101 23.30 -4.15 4.06
CA VAL A 101 23.65 -2.98 4.87
C VAL A 101 23.62 -3.39 6.35
N ASP A 102 24.78 -3.45 6.99
CA ASP A 102 24.93 -3.80 8.41
C ASP A 102 25.49 -2.59 9.17
N ALA A 103 24.60 -1.90 9.87
CA ALA A 103 24.89 -0.77 10.75
C ALA A 103 24.79 -1.12 12.25
N ALA A 104 24.47 -2.37 12.61
CA ALA A 104 24.28 -2.78 14.01
C ALA A 104 25.52 -2.60 14.89
N GLY A 105 26.71 -2.66 14.29
CA GLY A 105 27.98 -2.44 14.99
C GLY A 105 28.40 -0.97 15.12
N VAL A 106 27.65 -0.02 14.57
CA VAL A 106 28.02 1.41 14.59
C VAL A 106 27.64 2.02 15.93
N THR A 107 28.60 2.60 16.65
CA THR A 107 28.36 3.20 17.98
C THR A 107 28.62 4.71 17.96
N GLY A 108 27.70 5.49 18.54
CA GLY A 108 27.91 6.91 18.88
C GLY A 108 27.56 7.92 17.79
N ASN A 109 27.34 7.48 16.55
CA ASN A 109 26.88 8.27 15.39
C ASN A 109 26.17 7.30 14.43
N TYR A 110 24.88 7.04 14.66
CA TYR A 110 24.15 6.00 13.94
C TYR A 110 23.74 6.47 12.54
N PRO A 111 23.94 5.65 11.51
CA PRO A 111 23.60 6.03 10.15
C PRO A 111 22.09 5.91 9.92
N SER A 112 21.43 7.04 9.80
CA SER A 112 20.05 7.12 9.28
C SER A 112 20.08 7.15 7.74
N PHE A 113 18.90 7.08 7.11
CA PHE A 113 18.74 7.13 5.65
C PHE A 113 19.41 5.94 4.98
N LEU A 114 18.98 4.73 5.36
CA LEU A 114 19.54 3.47 4.84
C LEU A 114 18.69 2.92 3.70
N GLY A 115 19.36 2.30 2.73
CA GLY A 115 18.74 1.74 1.53
C GLY A 115 19.74 1.60 0.39
N LEU A 116 19.24 1.33 -0.82
CA LEU A 116 20.04 1.58 -2.01
C LEU A 116 20.39 3.07 -2.13
N PHE A 117 19.39 3.94 -1.93
CA PHE A 117 19.55 5.39 -1.88
C PHE A 117 19.37 5.91 -0.44
N GLY A 118 20.16 6.90 -0.03
CA GLY A 118 19.92 7.58 1.24
C GLY A 118 18.70 8.48 1.14
N LYS A 119 18.79 9.49 0.27
CA LYS A 119 17.68 10.40 -0.07
C LYS A 119 17.58 10.60 -1.58
N ILE A 120 16.36 10.56 -2.09
CA ILE A 120 15.99 11.00 -3.43
C ILE A 120 15.27 12.35 -3.29
N ASP A 121 15.68 13.36 -4.06
CA ASP A 121 15.18 14.75 -3.99
C ASP A 121 15.02 15.32 -5.40
N GLY A 122 13.77 15.48 -5.85
CA GLY A 122 13.43 15.84 -7.23
C GLY A 122 13.85 14.82 -8.31
N GLY A 123 14.17 13.57 -7.91
CA GLY A 123 14.65 12.51 -8.80
C GLY A 123 13.59 11.44 -9.10
N GLU A 124 13.99 10.42 -9.87
CA GLU A 124 13.11 9.29 -10.20
C GLU A 124 13.84 7.93 -10.13
N VAL A 125 13.12 6.91 -9.63
CA VAL A 125 13.52 5.50 -9.66
C VAL A 125 12.42 4.71 -10.36
N LEU A 126 12.75 4.12 -11.50
CA LEU A 126 11.80 3.50 -12.41
C LEU A 126 12.15 2.04 -12.64
N ASP A 127 11.16 1.14 -12.60
CA ASP A 127 11.27 -0.27 -13.01
C ASP A 127 12.44 -1.03 -12.37
N LEU A 128 12.71 -0.76 -11.08
CA LEU A 128 13.81 -1.35 -10.32
C LEU A 128 13.33 -2.51 -9.45
N GLY A 129 13.93 -3.69 -9.64
CA GLY A 129 13.75 -4.82 -8.74
C GLY A 129 14.89 -4.95 -7.72
N MET A 130 14.56 -4.98 -6.43
CA MET A 130 15.48 -5.33 -5.34
C MET A 130 15.15 -6.73 -4.81
N GLU A 131 16.09 -7.67 -4.88
CA GLU A 131 15.86 -9.04 -4.40
C GLU A 131 16.87 -9.51 -3.36
N ASN A 132 16.35 -10.15 -2.31
CA ASN A 132 17.14 -10.68 -1.20
C ASN A 132 18.01 -9.62 -0.53
N ALA A 133 17.45 -8.43 -0.30
CA ALA A 133 18.14 -7.38 0.43
C ALA A 133 18.04 -7.60 1.94
N ASP A 134 19.07 -7.22 2.68
CA ASP A 134 19.17 -7.36 4.13
C ASP A 134 19.73 -6.04 4.68
N ILE A 135 18.90 -5.31 5.43
CA ILE A 135 19.30 -4.07 6.10
C ILE A 135 19.11 -4.23 7.60
N ASP A 136 20.21 -4.30 8.33
CA ASP A 136 20.21 -4.17 9.78
C ASP A 136 20.69 -2.76 10.18
N GLY A 137 19.74 -1.89 10.50
CA GLY A 137 20.00 -0.52 10.93
C GLY A 137 20.59 -0.42 12.33
N GLY A 138 20.48 -1.44 13.19
CA GLY A 138 20.81 -1.32 14.61
C GLY A 138 19.81 -0.49 15.42
N GLU A 139 20.17 -0.23 16.69
CA GLU A 139 19.22 0.23 17.74
C GLU A 139 18.71 1.67 17.57
N ASP A 140 19.40 2.52 16.81
CA ASP A 140 19.17 3.98 16.78
C ASP A 140 19.10 4.57 15.34
N SER A 141 19.04 3.71 14.32
CA SER A 141 18.96 4.18 12.92
C SER A 141 17.50 4.41 12.49
N SER A 142 17.29 5.47 11.71
CA SER A 142 15.97 5.89 11.24
C SER A 142 15.94 6.12 9.73
N HIS A 143 14.72 6.18 9.16
CA HIS A 143 14.48 6.36 7.72
C HIS A 143 15.13 5.24 6.90
N ILE A 144 14.57 4.04 7.00
CA ILE A 144 15.13 2.86 6.37
C ILE A 144 14.14 2.28 5.38
N GLY A 145 14.58 2.09 4.15
CA GLY A 145 13.86 1.31 3.15
C GLY A 145 14.78 0.71 2.10
N LEU A 146 14.39 -0.43 1.52
CA LEU A 146 15.29 -1.16 0.62
C LEU A 146 15.65 -0.34 -0.63
N ILE A 147 14.70 0.43 -1.18
CA ILE A 147 14.99 1.37 -2.27
C ILE A 147 15.60 2.65 -1.69
N CYS A 148 14.94 3.31 -0.75
CA CYS A 148 15.47 4.55 -0.19
C CYS A 148 15.09 4.83 1.26
N GLY A 149 15.93 5.58 1.96
CA GLY A 149 15.56 6.13 3.27
C GLY A 149 14.45 7.19 3.15
N VAL A 150 14.62 8.16 2.25
CA VAL A 150 13.66 9.25 2.01
C VAL A 150 13.40 9.46 0.52
N ASN A 151 12.12 9.54 0.16
CA ASN A 151 11.62 9.98 -1.14
C ASN A 151 11.02 11.38 -0.99
N PHE A 152 11.74 12.43 -1.40
CA PHE A 152 11.33 13.83 -1.25
C PHE A 152 11.03 14.49 -2.60
N GLU A 153 9.79 14.95 -2.83
CA GLU A 153 9.38 15.59 -4.10
C GLU A 153 9.81 14.76 -5.35
N SER A 154 9.82 13.44 -5.23
CA SER A 154 10.43 12.49 -6.17
C SER A 154 9.45 11.35 -6.53
N GLU A 155 9.77 10.59 -7.57
CA GLU A 155 8.93 9.47 -8.05
C GLU A 155 9.64 8.11 -7.92
N ILE A 156 8.96 7.15 -7.28
CA ILE A 156 9.34 5.73 -7.31
C ILE A 156 8.21 4.98 -8.00
N LYS A 157 8.50 4.36 -9.15
CA LYS A 157 7.47 3.77 -10.00
C LYS A 157 7.86 2.44 -10.59
N GLY A 158 6.89 1.52 -10.69
CA GLY A 158 7.08 0.21 -11.31
C GLY A 158 8.13 -0.65 -10.60
N SER A 159 8.43 -0.32 -9.34
CA SER A 159 9.61 -0.84 -8.62
C SER A 159 9.18 -1.74 -7.47
N TYR A 160 10.05 -2.68 -7.10
CA TYR A 160 9.73 -3.62 -6.04
C TYR A 160 10.93 -3.98 -5.19
N ALA A 161 10.64 -4.45 -3.97
CA ALA A 161 11.67 -4.94 -3.06
C ALA A 161 11.25 -6.20 -2.30
N SER A 162 12.22 -7.07 -2.05
CA SER A 162 12.08 -8.24 -1.17
C SER A 162 13.31 -8.41 -0.29
N GLY A 163 13.10 -8.81 0.95
CA GLY A 163 14.18 -8.89 1.92
C GLY A 163 13.76 -8.74 3.37
N TYR A 164 14.71 -8.28 4.17
CA TYR A 164 14.57 -8.04 5.60
C TYR A 164 15.05 -6.62 5.95
N ILE A 165 14.34 -5.96 6.87
CA ILE A 165 14.73 -4.70 7.47
C ILE A 165 14.62 -4.80 8.99
N SER A 166 15.68 -4.41 9.71
CA SER A 166 15.60 -4.01 11.12
C SER A 166 16.07 -2.58 11.35
N GLY A 167 15.50 -1.92 12.35
CA GLY A 167 15.90 -0.57 12.77
C GLY A 167 15.01 0.01 13.85
N GLN A 168 15.12 1.31 14.08
CA GLN A 168 14.41 1.97 15.16
C GLN A 168 13.09 2.58 14.69
N GLU A 169 13.14 3.58 13.79
CA GLU A 169 12.01 4.44 13.44
C GLU A 169 11.94 4.72 11.93
N TYR A 170 10.73 4.92 11.39
CA TYR A 170 10.48 5.17 9.97
C TYR A 170 11.01 4.04 9.08
N LEU A 171 10.50 2.83 9.32
CA LEU A 171 10.87 1.64 8.54
C LEU A 171 9.80 1.36 7.49
N GLY A 172 10.20 1.22 6.23
CA GLY A 172 9.32 0.82 5.14
C GLY A 172 10.03 -0.12 4.18
N GLY A 173 9.39 -1.22 3.76
CA GLY A 173 10.01 -2.17 2.85
C GLY A 173 10.56 -1.56 1.56
N LEU A 174 9.89 -0.52 1.03
CA LEU A 174 10.36 0.24 -0.13
C LEU A 174 11.08 1.52 0.31
N CYS A 175 10.41 2.32 1.15
CA CYS A 175 10.86 3.66 1.54
C CYS A 175 10.64 3.92 3.03
N GLY A 176 11.63 4.46 3.74
CA GLY A 176 11.44 4.86 5.14
C GLY A 176 10.43 6.01 5.28
N THR A 177 10.56 7.05 4.46
CA THR A 177 9.66 8.21 4.46
C THR A 177 9.40 8.75 3.07
N ASN A 178 8.13 8.80 2.69
CA ASN A 178 7.66 9.46 1.48
C ASN A 178 7.17 10.87 1.83
N ASP A 179 7.96 11.90 1.56
CA ASP A 179 7.65 13.30 1.87
C ASP A 179 7.38 14.07 0.57
N SER A 180 6.11 14.36 0.32
CA SER A 180 5.65 15.03 -0.90
C SER A 180 6.05 14.30 -2.20
N GLY A 181 6.54 13.06 -2.09
CA GLY A 181 6.89 12.17 -3.19
C GLY A 181 5.73 11.27 -3.61
N THR A 182 5.95 10.54 -4.70
CA THR A 182 5.01 9.57 -5.27
C THR A 182 5.62 8.18 -5.25
N ILE A 183 4.87 7.20 -4.72
CA ILE A 183 5.13 5.77 -4.84
C ILE A 183 3.97 5.16 -5.63
N GLU A 184 4.22 4.73 -6.87
CA GLU A 184 3.16 4.28 -7.79
C GLU A 184 3.49 2.93 -8.43
N ASN A 185 2.51 2.01 -8.49
CA ASN A 185 2.70 0.69 -9.13
C ASN A 185 3.88 -0.07 -8.53
N CYS A 186 4.03 -0.03 -7.20
CA CYS A 186 5.16 -0.61 -6.48
C CYS A 186 4.71 -1.71 -5.52
N TYR A 187 5.63 -2.60 -5.14
CA TYR A 187 5.35 -3.57 -4.09
C TYR A 187 6.55 -3.90 -3.19
N ALA A 188 6.27 -4.28 -1.95
CA ALA A 188 7.26 -4.75 -1.00
C ALA A 188 6.84 -6.10 -0.40
N ALA A 189 7.68 -7.12 -0.57
CA ALA A 189 7.55 -8.42 0.08
C ALA A 189 8.67 -8.57 1.12
N VAL A 190 8.49 -7.88 2.26
CA VAL A 190 9.58 -7.60 3.22
C VAL A 190 9.16 -7.99 4.63
N GLU A 191 10.08 -8.58 5.37
CA GLU A 191 9.97 -8.69 6.83
C GLU A 191 10.57 -7.43 7.47
N VAL A 192 9.74 -6.67 8.19
CA VAL A 192 10.12 -5.45 8.87
C VAL A 192 10.07 -5.68 10.39
N SER A 193 11.20 -5.50 11.07
CA SER A 193 11.33 -5.58 12.52
C SER A 193 11.79 -4.25 13.10
N GLY A 194 10.91 -3.57 13.83
CA GLY A 194 11.21 -2.26 14.43
C GLY A 194 11.18 -2.28 15.94
N SER A 195 11.85 -1.31 16.56
CA SER A 195 11.90 -1.15 18.02
C SER A 195 11.27 0.14 18.55
N ASN A 196 10.71 0.99 17.68
CA ASN A 196 10.11 2.26 18.09
C ASN A 196 8.85 2.63 17.25
N TRP A 197 8.84 3.74 16.51
CA TRP A 197 7.62 4.27 15.90
C TRP A 197 7.62 4.19 14.36
N ARG A 198 6.43 4.19 13.76
CA ARG A 198 6.21 4.35 12.30
C ARG A 198 6.82 3.23 11.46
N LEU A 199 6.23 2.05 11.60
CA LEU A 199 6.64 0.85 10.87
C LEU A 199 5.58 0.53 9.80
N GLY A 200 5.99 0.41 8.54
CA GLY A 200 5.14 0.04 7.42
C GLY A 200 5.75 -1.09 6.59
N GLY A 201 4.94 -1.97 6.03
CA GLY A 201 5.44 -2.97 5.08
C GLY A 201 5.95 -2.35 3.77
N LEU A 202 5.33 -1.26 3.31
CA LEU A 202 5.79 -0.50 2.13
C LEU A 202 6.51 0.79 2.53
N CYS A 203 5.90 1.60 3.40
CA CYS A 203 6.38 2.94 3.76
C CYS A 203 6.24 3.24 5.25
N GLY A 204 7.31 3.67 5.93
CA GLY A 204 7.21 4.01 7.37
C GLY A 204 6.30 5.21 7.64
N TYR A 205 6.52 6.32 6.91
CA TYR A 205 5.71 7.53 7.01
C TYR A 205 5.43 8.15 5.65
N ASN A 206 4.14 8.33 5.32
CA ASN A 206 3.71 9.07 4.14
C ASN A 206 3.32 10.51 4.54
N ASP A 207 4.26 11.46 4.42
CA ASP A 207 4.02 12.86 4.72
C ASP A 207 3.61 13.63 3.48
N SER A 208 2.32 13.96 3.38
CA SER A 208 1.80 14.77 2.27
C SER A 208 2.09 14.19 0.86
N GLY A 209 2.61 12.97 0.78
CA GLY A 209 2.90 12.24 -0.45
C GLY A 209 1.76 11.35 -0.92
N ILE A 210 1.97 10.67 -2.04
CA ILE A 210 1.00 9.79 -2.69
C ILE A 210 1.57 8.37 -2.69
N ILE A 211 0.78 7.41 -2.22
CA ILE A 211 1.00 5.98 -2.42
C ILE A 211 -0.20 5.46 -3.22
N ALA A 212 0.05 5.01 -4.45
CA ALA A 212 -1.01 4.62 -5.38
C ALA A 212 -0.71 3.27 -6.05
N ASN A 213 -1.75 2.46 -6.28
CA ASN A 213 -1.66 1.20 -7.03
C ASN A 213 -0.55 0.26 -6.50
N SER A 214 -0.36 0.24 -5.19
CA SER A 214 0.81 -0.39 -4.56
C SER A 214 0.41 -1.32 -3.43
N HIS A 215 1.28 -2.28 -3.10
CA HIS A 215 0.95 -3.25 -2.06
C HIS A 215 2.13 -3.72 -1.22
N ALA A 216 1.80 -4.26 -0.05
CA ALA A 216 2.77 -4.90 0.83
C ALA A 216 2.35 -6.34 1.17
N GLU A 217 3.36 -7.19 1.27
CA GLU A 217 3.30 -8.58 1.73
C GLU A 217 4.44 -8.83 2.73
N GLY A 218 4.36 -9.94 3.47
CA GLY A 218 5.34 -10.30 4.49
C GLY A 218 4.81 -10.04 5.91
N SER A 219 5.66 -9.50 6.78
CA SER A 219 5.31 -9.26 8.18
C SER A 219 5.93 -7.98 8.71
N VAL A 220 5.18 -7.31 9.58
CA VAL A 220 5.67 -6.16 10.35
C VAL A 220 5.55 -6.50 11.82
N SER A 221 6.65 -6.40 12.57
CA SER A 221 6.68 -6.80 13.97
C SER A 221 7.61 -5.94 14.83
N GLY A 222 7.42 -6.01 16.14
CA GLY A 222 8.37 -5.54 17.13
C GLY A 222 7.94 -5.83 18.57
N ASP A 223 8.85 -5.60 19.50
CA ASP A 223 8.76 -6.15 20.85
C ASP A 223 7.75 -5.45 21.76
N SER A 224 8.01 -4.21 22.19
CA SER A 224 7.10 -3.47 23.08
C SER A 224 7.16 -1.98 22.79
N ASP A 225 6.16 -1.26 23.28
CA ASP A 225 6.09 0.20 23.24
C ASP A 225 6.11 0.78 21.82
N LEU A 226 5.67 -0.01 20.83
CA LEU A 226 5.58 0.43 19.45
C LEU A 226 4.39 1.38 19.25
N MET A 227 4.57 2.38 18.39
CA MET A 227 3.50 3.28 17.99
C MET A 227 3.44 3.44 16.48
N HIS A 228 2.24 3.53 15.91
CA HIS A 228 2.02 3.78 14.48
C HIS A 228 2.58 2.64 13.61
N VAL A 229 1.97 1.47 13.72
CA VAL A 229 2.39 0.28 12.95
C VAL A 229 1.30 -0.09 11.95
N GLY A 230 1.66 -0.18 10.66
CA GLY A 230 0.74 -0.53 9.59
C GLY A 230 1.29 -1.62 8.70
N GLY A 231 0.42 -2.46 8.13
CA GLY A 231 0.87 -3.43 7.13
C GLY A 231 1.35 -2.77 5.84
N LEU A 232 0.73 -1.68 5.38
CA LEU A 232 1.24 -0.88 4.26
C LEU A 232 2.07 0.31 4.76
N CYS A 233 1.50 1.10 5.67
CA CYS A 233 2.08 2.36 6.12
C CYS A 233 1.97 2.58 7.63
N GLY A 234 3.07 2.92 8.31
CA GLY A 234 3.03 3.17 9.75
C GLY A 234 2.17 4.38 10.12
N MET A 235 2.45 5.51 9.47
CA MET A 235 1.70 6.75 9.64
C MET A 235 1.39 7.40 8.30
N ASN A 236 0.17 7.92 8.14
CA ASN A 236 -0.25 8.63 6.93
C ASN A 236 -0.70 10.07 7.25
N SER A 237 -0.18 11.00 6.46
CA SER A 237 -0.60 12.41 6.42
C SER A 237 -0.89 12.88 4.97
N GLY A 238 -0.72 11.99 3.99
CA GLY A 238 -0.97 12.19 2.56
C GLY A 238 -2.12 11.35 2.02
N THR A 239 -1.98 10.88 0.78
CA THR A 239 -2.96 10.05 0.07
C THR A 239 -2.45 8.62 -0.07
N ILE A 240 -3.31 7.65 0.28
CA ILE A 240 -3.14 6.23 -0.04
C ILE A 240 -4.37 5.82 -0.84
N GLU A 241 -4.17 5.39 -2.10
CA GLU A 241 -5.28 5.01 -2.98
C GLU A 241 -4.99 3.73 -3.78
N HIS A 242 -6.00 2.89 -3.98
CA HIS A 242 -5.86 1.66 -4.77
C HIS A 242 -4.73 0.74 -4.26
N CYS A 243 -4.59 0.64 -2.94
CA CYS A 243 -3.51 -0.10 -2.29
C CYS A 243 -4.02 -1.25 -1.43
N TYR A 244 -3.18 -2.27 -1.22
CA TYR A 244 -3.52 -3.34 -0.29
C TYR A 244 -2.37 -3.83 0.57
N ALA A 245 -2.71 -4.41 1.72
CA ALA A 245 -1.76 -5.05 2.62
C ALA A 245 -2.19 -6.49 2.96
N ALA A 246 -1.40 -7.45 2.50
CA ALA A 246 -1.48 -8.85 2.92
C ALA A 246 -0.35 -9.15 3.93
N VAL A 247 -0.25 -8.32 4.96
CA VAL A 247 0.87 -8.30 5.92
C VAL A 247 0.39 -8.73 7.31
N SER A 248 1.02 -9.73 7.90
CA SER A 248 0.79 -10.05 9.31
C SER A 248 1.47 -9.00 10.19
N VAL A 249 0.69 -8.31 11.02
CA VAL A 249 1.17 -7.28 11.95
C VAL A 249 1.10 -7.81 13.38
N SER A 250 2.24 -7.87 14.05
CA SER A 250 2.34 -8.39 15.42
C SER A 250 3.27 -7.53 16.28
N CYS A 251 2.70 -6.81 17.22
CA CYS A 251 3.42 -5.98 18.18
C CYS A 251 3.20 -6.54 19.58
N GLY A 252 4.23 -6.57 20.43
CA GLY A 252 4.04 -6.97 21.82
C GLY A 252 3.57 -5.82 22.71
N ALA A 253 3.96 -5.85 23.99
CA ALA A 253 3.26 -5.13 25.04
C ALA A 253 3.32 -3.59 24.92
N ASN A 254 2.32 -2.89 25.46
CA ASN A 254 2.11 -1.44 25.40
C ASN A 254 2.09 -0.83 23.99
N SER A 255 1.92 -1.64 22.94
CA SER A 255 1.93 -1.16 21.57
C SER A 255 0.57 -0.56 21.20
N SER A 256 0.59 0.59 20.51
CA SER A 256 -0.62 1.34 20.17
C SER A 256 -0.65 1.85 18.72
N TYR A 257 -1.86 2.12 18.23
CA TYR A 257 -2.12 2.60 16.86
C TYR A 257 -1.59 1.60 15.82
N VAL A 258 -2.21 0.42 15.81
CA VAL A 258 -1.80 -0.70 14.96
C VAL A 258 -2.91 -1.02 13.97
N GLY A 259 -2.58 -1.01 12.68
CA GLY A 259 -3.51 -1.24 11.58
C GLY A 259 -3.04 -2.29 10.59
N GLY A 260 -3.96 -3.04 9.99
CA GLY A 260 -3.58 -3.96 8.90
C GLY A 260 -3.13 -3.22 7.64
N LEU A 261 -3.63 -2.01 7.36
CA LEU A 261 -3.13 -1.12 6.30
C LEU A 261 -2.31 0.04 6.88
N CYS A 262 -2.89 0.79 7.83
CA CYS A 262 -2.31 2.03 8.35
C CYS A 262 -2.35 2.10 9.88
N GLY A 263 -1.22 2.34 10.55
CA GLY A 263 -1.22 2.49 12.02
C GLY A 263 -1.97 3.73 12.49
N HIS A 264 -1.52 4.90 12.04
CA HIS A 264 -2.14 6.20 12.35
C HIS A 264 -2.38 7.03 11.10
N HIS A 265 -3.67 7.30 10.84
CA HIS A 265 -4.12 8.20 9.79
C HIS A 265 -4.40 9.58 10.41
N TRP A 266 -3.38 10.44 10.40
CA TRP A 266 -3.49 11.78 10.97
C TRP A 266 -4.42 12.64 10.12
N LYS A 267 -4.12 12.77 8.82
CA LYS A 267 -4.84 13.62 7.86
C LYS A 267 -4.72 13.02 6.45
N GLY A 268 -5.43 13.60 5.49
CA GLY A 268 -5.41 13.14 4.10
C GLY A 268 -6.45 12.06 3.84
N THR A 269 -6.19 11.16 2.90
CA THR A 269 -7.18 10.18 2.40
C THR A 269 -6.60 8.77 2.37
N ILE A 270 -7.41 7.80 2.78
CA ILE A 270 -7.26 6.39 2.43
C ILE A 270 -8.51 6.00 1.63
N GLU A 271 -8.35 5.62 0.36
CA GLU A 271 -9.46 5.33 -0.54
C GLU A 271 -9.22 4.09 -1.42
N ASN A 272 -10.25 3.27 -1.66
CA ASN A 272 -10.14 2.07 -2.50
C ASN A 272 -9.02 1.13 -2.02
N CYS A 273 -8.92 0.92 -0.71
CA CYS A 273 -7.83 0.15 -0.10
C CYS A 273 -8.35 -1.01 0.74
N TRP A 274 -7.54 -2.04 0.91
CA TRP A 274 -7.91 -3.17 1.74
C TRP A 274 -6.75 -3.84 2.48
N ALA A 275 -7.08 -4.56 3.55
CA ALA A 275 -6.12 -5.35 4.31
C ALA A 275 -6.69 -6.73 4.68
N SER A 276 -5.87 -7.78 4.55
CA SER A 276 -6.25 -9.16 4.87
C SER A 276 -5.34 -9.84 5.90
N GLY A 277 -4.19 -9.25 6.21
CA GLY A 277 -3.28 -9.78 7.21
C GLY A 277 -3.83 -9.65 8.63
N SER A 278 -3.47 -10.58 9.50
CA SER A 278 -3.86 -10.56 10.92
C SER A 278 -3.18 -9.43 11.69
N VAL A 279 -3.89 -8.82 12.63
CA VAL A 279 -3.38 -7.76 13.52
C VAL A 279 -3.42 -8.22 14.98
N LEU A 280 -2.27 -8.20 15.65
CA LEU A 280 -2.11 -8.52 17.06
C LEU A 280 -1.29 -7.42 17.77
N ALA A 281 -1.87 -6.75 18.76
CA ALA A 281 -1.25 -5.72 19.59
C ALA A 281 -2.11 -5.47 20.86
N GLU A 282 -1.91 -4.36 21.59
CA GLU A 282 -2.69 -4.06 22.81
C GLU A 282 -3.78 -2.99 22.62
N GLU A 283 -3.45 -1.75 22.21
CA GLU A 283 -4.41 -0.62 22.20
C GLU A 283 -4.59 0.03 20.81
N TYR A 284 -5.82 0.41 20.45
CA TYR A 284 -6.17 1.04 19.17
C TYR A 284 -5.80 0.18 17.96
N LEU A 285 -6.50 -0.94 17.81
CA LEU A 285 -6.27 -1.91 16.75
C LEU A 285 -7.38 -1.87 15.71
N GLY A 286 -7.00 -1.72 14.44
CA GLY A 286 -7.93 -1.84 13.32
C GLY A 286 -7.47 -2.85 12.30
N GLY A 287 -8.38 -3.64 11.73
CA GLY A 287 -8.03 -4.48 10.59
C GLY A 287 -7.58 -3.67 9.37
N LEU A 288 -8.06 -2.43 9.22
CA LEU A 288 -7.55 -1.47 8.25
C LEU A 288 -6.67 -0.40 8.93
N CYS A 289 -7.21 0.32 9.92
CA CYS A 289 -6.56 1.48 10.52
C CYS A 289 -6.59 1.48 12.05
N GLY A 290 -5.45 1.61 12.72
CA GLY A 290 -5.41 1.67 14.20
C GLY A 290 -6.15 2.91 14.73
N TYR A 291 -5.71 4.09 14.30
CA TYR A 291 -6.31 5.37 14.68
C TYR A 291 -6.50 6.31 13.48
N ASN A 292 -7.76 6.68 13.20
CA ASN A 292 -8.11 7.76 12.28
C ASN A 292 -8.43 9.06 13.04
N GLU A 293 -7.52 10.03 13.01
CA GLU A 293 -7.60 11.25 13.82
C GLU A 293 -8.35 12.38 13.10
N SER A 294 -7.91 12.74 11.89
CA SER A 294 -8.49 13.84 11.09
C SER A 294 -8.50 13.53 9.59
N GLY A 295 -8.24 12.27 9.20
CA GLY A 295 -8.26 11.83 7.82
C GLY A 295 -9.62 11.31 7.36
N THR A 296 -9.77 11.09 6.05
CA THR A 296 -10.94 10.40 5.47
C THR A 296 -10.54 8.96 5.12
N ILE A 297 -11.37 8.00 5.51
CA ILE A 297 -11.28 6.60 5.06
C ILE A 297 -12.56 6.31 4.28
N ARG A 298 -12.44 5.86 3.03
CA ARG A 298 -13.63 5.55 2.21
C ARG A 298 -13.42 4.45 1.21
N LYS A 299 -14.47 3.68 0.90
CA LYS A 299 -14.41 2.58 -0.08
C LYS A 299 -13.30 1.59 0.28
N CYS A 300 -13.24 1.19 1.54
CA CYS A 300 -12.17 0.34 2.05
C CYS A 300 -12.74 -0.87 2.80
N PHE A 301 -11.96 -1.94 2.88
CA PHE A 301 -12.36 -3.10 3.67
C PHE A 301 -11.22 -3.79 4.40
N ALA A 302 -11.57 -4.55 5.44
CA ALA A 302 -10.64 -5.37 6.19
C ALA A 302 -11.17 -6.80 6.37
N ALA A 303 -10.36 -7.79 6.02
CA ALA A 303 -10.67 -9.21 6.14
C ALA A 303 -9.81 -9.95 7.17
N GLY A 304 -8.72 -9.33 7.63
CA GLY A 304 -7.81 -9.91 8.62
C GLY A 304 -8.40 -9.97 10.03
N SER A 305 -8.05 -11.02 10.79
CA SER A 305 -8.44 -11.12 12.20
C SER A 305 -7.73 -10.08 13.06
N VAL A 306 -8.42 -9.48 14.01
CA VAL A 306 -7.88 -8.47 14.92
C VAL A 306 -8.00 -8.96 16.37
N SER A 307 -6.89 -8.96 17.11
CA SER A 307 -6.85 -9.36 18.51
C SER A 307 -6.03 -8.36 19.31
N GLY A 308 -6.63 -7.77 20.36
CA GLY A 308 -5.91 -6.92 21.32
C GLY A 308 -6.70 -6.71 22.59
N ASP A 309 -6.45 -5.62 23.32
CA ASP A 309 -7.03 -5.40 24.64
C ASP A 309 -8.09 -4.28 24.60
N GLN A 310 -7.74 -3.08 24.13
CA GLN A 310 -8.63 -1.91 24.20
C GLN A 310 -8.75 -1.18 22.86
N ASN A 311 -9.98 -0.75 22.53
CA ASN A 311 -10.32 -0.05 21.29
C ASN A 311 -9.96 -0.91 20.06
N VAL A 312 -10.62 -2.06 19.95
CA VAL A 312 -10.35 -3.07 18.92
C VAL A 312 -11.49 -3.11 17.93
N GLY A 313 -11.21 -2.79 16.67
CA GLY A 313 -12.20 -2.76 15.60
C GLY A 313 -11.81 -3.59 14.39
N GLY A 314 -12.79 -4.20 13.73
CA GLY A 314 -12.53 -4.95 12.50
C GLY A 314 -12.01 -4.07 11.35
N LEU A 315 -12.44 -2.81 11.26
CA LEU A 315 -11.91 -1.81 10.33
C LEU A 315 -11.00 -0.80 11.04
N CYS A 316 -11.53 -0.10 12.05
CA CYS A 316 -10.80 0.94 12.78
C CYS A 316 -10.78 0.69 14.28
N GLY A 317 -9.62 0.77 14.93
CA GLY A 317 -9.57 0.71 16.40
C GLY A 317 -10.27 1.91 17.02
N PHE A 318 -9.89 3.10 16.55
CA PHE A 318 -10.50 4.36 16.95
C PHE A 318 -10.64 5.33 15.78
N THR A 319 -11.76 6.05 15.72
CA THR A 319 -11.95 7.10 14.72
C THR A 319 -12.61 8.37 15.29
N GLN A 320 -12.07 9.52 14.91
CA GLN A 320 -12.59 10.86 15.18
C GLN A 320 -12.86 11.64 13.89
N SER A 321 -12.84 10.95 12.75
CA SER A 321 -13.05 11.55 11.44
C SER A 321 -13.90 10.63 10.54
N ILE A 322 -14.02 11.00 9.26
CA ILE A 322 -14.93 10.38 8.28
C ILE A 322 -14.51 8.94 7.99
N VAL A 323 -15.48 8.03 8.11
CA VAL A 323 -15.42 6.65 7.62
C VAL A 323 -16.71 6.39 6.84
N GLU A 324 -16.60 6.19 5.52
CA GLU A 324 -17.75 6.04 4.64
C GLU A 324 -17.59 4.92 3.62
N ASN A 325 -18.66 4.19 3.34
CA ASN A 325 -18.64 3.08 2.40
C ASN A 325 -17.50 2.11 2.73
N CYS A 326 -17.52 1.48 3.90
CA CYS A 326 -16.47 0.56 4.33
C CYS A 326 -17.03 -0.70 4.97
N TYR A 327 -16.29 -1.80 4.96
CA TYR A 327 -16.72 -3.00 5.65
C TYR A 327 -15.62 -3.81 6.31
N ALA A 328 -16.00 -4.62 7.29
CA ALA A 328 -15.08 -5.51 8.01
C ALA A 328 -15.65 -6.94 8.11
N ALA A 329 -14.86 -7.91 7.66
CA ALA A 329 -15.21 -9.33 7.64
C ALA A 329 -14.36 -10.19 8.59
N GLY A 330 -13.23 -9.67 9.07
CA GLY A 330 -12.33 -10.38 9.98
C GLY A 330 -12.90 -10.54 11.40
N SER A 331 -12.55 -11.62 12.08
CA SER A 331 -12.92 -11.83 13.49
C SER A 331 -12.22 -10.81 14.41
N VAL A 332 -12.94 -10.30 15.41
CA VAL A 332 -12.45 -9.29 16.35
C VAL A 332 -12.53 -9.82 17.78
N SER A 333 -11.41 -9.76 18.51
CA SER A 333 -11.34 -10.13 19.93
C SER A 333 -10.62 -9.06 20.75
N GLY A 334 -11.17 -8.70 21.91
CA GLY A 334 -10.43 -7.94 22.92
C GLY A 334 -11.13 -7.82 24.26
N GLU A 335 -10.69 -6.91 25.13
CA GLU A 335 -11.25 -6.73 26.48
C GLU A 335 -12.30 -5.60 26.52
N GLN A 336 -11.95 -4.40 26.07
CA GLN A 336 -12.79 -3.19 26.14
C GLN A 336 -12.93 -2.48 24.79
N ASN A 337 -14.12 -1.93 24.50
CA ASN A 337 -14.43 -1.18 23.27
C ASN A 337 -14.13 -2.03 22.04
N VAL A 338 -14.86 -3.14 21.91
CA VAL A 338 -14.66 -4.12 20.84
C VAL A 338 -15.82 -4.06 19.86
N GLY A 339 -15.54 -3.71 18.61
CA GLY A 339 -16.55 -3.56 17.57
C GLY A 339 -16.23 -4.31 16.30
N GLY A 340 -17.25 -4.89 15.64
CA GLY A 340 -17.04 -5.58 14.37
C GLY A 340 -16.51 -4.66 13.26
N LEU A 341 -16.82 -3.36 13.28
CA LEU A 341 -16.28 -2.33 12.39
C LEU A 341 -15.34 -1.36 13.14
N CYS A 342 -15.81 -0.74 14.23
CA CYS A 342 -15.02 0.24 14.98
C CYS A 342 -14.97 -0.08 16.47
N GLY A 343 -13.80 -0.07 17.10
CA GLY A 343 -13.72 -0.21 18.56
C GLY A 343 -14.41 0.96 19.25
N PHE A 344 -13.95 2.17 18.96
CA PHE A 344 -14.50 3.42 19.49
C PHE A 344 -14.60 4.48 18.39
N PHE A 345 -15.70 5.24 18.36
CA PHE A 345 -15.79 6.42 17.51
C PHE A 345 -16.39 7.62 18.23
N LYS A 346 -15.87 8.82 17.93
CA LYS A 346 -16.23 10.04 18.67
C LYS A 346 -16.52 11.22 17.76
N GLU A 347 -17.62 11.93 18.07
CA GLU A 347 -18.00 13.21 17.45
C GLU A 347 -18.17 13.17 15.91
N ILE A 348 -18.35 11.98 15.33
CA ILE A 348 -18.44 11.77 13.87
C ILE A 348 -19.64 10.93 13.44
N CYS A 349 -19.87 10.87 12.12
CA CYS A 349 -20.88 10.02 11.50
C CYS A 349 -20.22 8.91 10.68
N LEU A 350 -20.47 7.65 11.03
CA LEU A 350 -20.18 6.51 10.15
C LEU A 350 -21.30 6.42 9.11
N THR A 351 -20.96 6.21 7.84
CA THR A 351 -21.96 6.21 6.75
C THR A 351 -21.77 5.03 5.81
N ASN A 352 -22.84 4.28 5.53
CA ASN A 352 -22.81 3.16 4.57
C ASN A 352 -21.75 2.11 4.90
N CYS A 353 -21.65 1.72 6.17
CA CYS A 353 -20.64 0.76 6.60
C CYS A 353 -21.26 -0.51 7.16
N TYR A 354 -20.56 -1.63 7.07
CA TYR A 354 -21.06 -2.86 7.68
C TYR A 354 -19.99 -3.81 8.24
N SER A 355 -20.40 -4.71 9.12
CA SER A 355 -19.53 -5.75 9.68
C SER A 355 -20.19 -7.13 9.69
N THR A 356 -19.38 -8.17 9.46
CA THR A 356 -19.81 -9.58 9.44
C THR A 356 -18.92 -10.51 10.25
N GLY A 357 -17.75 -10.06 10.70
CA GLY A 357 -16.85 -10.86 11.52
C GLY A 357 -17.40 -11.17 12.92
N SER A 358 -17.03 -12.33 13.47
CA SER A 358 -17.35 -12.69 14.86
C SER A 358 -16.71 -11.70 15.84
N VAL A 359 -17.44 -11.25 16.86
CA VAL A 359 -16.95 -10.28 17.85
C VAL A 359 -16.95 -10.91 19.24
N SER A 360 -15.87 -10.73 20.00
CA SER A 360 -15.76 -11.19 21.39
C SER A 360 -15.06 -10.16 22.27
N GLY A 361 -15.62 -9.87 23.44
CA GLY A 361 -14.94 -9.13 24.49
C GLY A 361 -15.72 -9.03 25.79
N ASP A 362 -15.21 -8.24 26.73
CA ASP A 362 -15.71 -8.24 28.11
C ASP A 362 -16.54 -6.98 28.43
N TRP A 363 -16.16 -5.81 27.92
CA TRP A 363 -16.76 -4.51 28.23
C TRP A 363 -16.98 -3.68 26.95
N GLU A 364 -18.18 -3.10 26.80
CA GLU A 364 -18.51 -2.23 25.64
C GLU A 364 -18.24 -2.94 24.30
N VAL A 365 -18.98 -4.03 24.08
CA VAL A 365 -18.85 -4.89 22.89
C VAL A 365 -20.07 -4.72 22.00
N GLY A 366 -19.85 -4.56 20.70
CA GLY A 366 -20.94 -4.43 19.75
C GLY A 366 -20.68 -5.01 18.37
N GLY A 367 -21.75 -5.42 17.71
CA GLY A 367 -21.66 -6.00 16.37
C GLY A 367 -21.07 -5.06 15.32
N LEU A 368 -21.39 -3.75 15.39
CA LEU A 368 -20.77 -2.71 14.54
C LEU A 368 -19.69 -1.94 15.31
N CYS A 369 -20.07 -1.29 16.40
CA CYS A 369 -19.18 -0.49 17.24
C CYS A 369 -19.27 -0.89 18.72
N GLY A 370 -18.13 -0.79 19.42
CA GLY A 370 -18.04 -0.98 20.87
C GLY A 370 -18.62 0.20 21.66
N ASP A 371 -18.17 1.43 21.37
CA ASP A 371 -18.64 2.70 21.97
C ASP A 371 -18.68 3.84 20.92
N ASP A 372 -19.60 4.79 21.10
CA ASP A 372 -20.03 5.82 20.16
C ASP A 372 -20.04 7.25 20.75
N TYR A 373 -19.13 7.62 21.66
CA TYR A 373 -19.18 8.92 22.36
C TYR A 373 -19.49 10.14 21.45
N GLN A 374 -20.76 10.58 21.47
CA GLN A 374 -21.30 11.65 20.63
C GLN A 374 -21.19 11.42 19.11
N GLY A 375 -20.94 10.18 18.69
CA GLY A 375 -21.00 9.73 17.32
C GLY A 375 -22.43 9.41 16.89
N THR A 376 -22.62 9.28 15.58
CA THR A 376 -23.86 8.78 14.96
C THR A 376 -23.54 7.81 13.84
N THR A 377 -24.54 7.04 13.43
CA THR A 377 -24.42 6.13 12.28
C THR A 377 -25.54 6.39 11.30
N SER A 378 -25.26 6.35 10.00
CA SER A 378 -26.23 6.47 8.92
C SER A 378 -26.10 5.30 7.96
N SER A 379 -27.18 4.53 7.78
CA SER A 379 -27.19 3.37 6.88
C SER A 379 -26.05 2.38 7.14
N CYS A 380 -25.76 2.13 8.42
CA CYS A 380 -24.75 1.17 8.85
C CYS A 380 -25.39 -0.08 9.45
N PHE A 381 -24.81 -1.25 9.17
CA PHE A 381 -25.40 -2.55 9.50
C PHE A 381 -24.39 -3.52 10.08
N TRP A 382 -24.86 -4.48 10.87
CA TRP A 382 -24.02 -5.59 11.32
C TRP A 382 -24.84 -6.88 11.35
N ASP A 383 -24.18 -8.00 11.05
CA ASP A 383 -24.83 -9.30 11.04
C ASP A 383 -24.94 -9.89 12.46
N THR A 384 -26.17 -10.08 12.95
CA THR A 384 -26.44 -10.58 14.31
C THR A 384 -26.07 -12.04 14.53
N GLU A 385 -26.07 -12.83 13.46
CA GLU A 385 -25.84 -14.26 13.53
C GLU A 385 -24.34 -14.58 13.40
N SER A 386 -23.65 -13.94 12.46
CA SER A 386 -22.21 -14.17 12.25
C SER A 386 -21.34 -13.45 13.29
N SER A 387 -21.74 -12.24 13.73
CA SER A 387 -21.02 -11.53 14.79
C SER A 387 -21.15 -12.20 16.16
N GLY A 388 -22.26 -12.92 16.38
CA GLY A 388 -22.65 -13.46 17.68
C GLY A 388 -23.13 -12.41 18.68
N MET A 389 -23.39 -11.18 18.25
CA MET A 389 -23.82 -10.07 19.11
C MET A 389 -25.35 -9.86 19.06
N ASP A 390 -25.91 -9.32 20.14
CA ASP A 390 -27.32 -8.91 20.23
C ASP A 390 -27.51 -7.38 20.21
N SER A 391 -26.41 -6.62 20.32
CA SER A 391 -26.43 -5.15 20.42
C SER A 391 -25.17 -4.50 19.84
N SER A 392 -25.23 -3.19 19.63
CA SER A 392 -24.08 -2.36 19.30
C SER A 392 -24.33 -0.90 19.69
N ALA A 393 -23.27 -0.12 19.90
CA ALA A 393 -23.36 1.32 20.16
C ALA A 393 -23.91 2.13 18.96
N GLY A 394 -23.94 1.55 17.76
CA GLY A 394 -24.53 2.18 16.58
C GLY A 394 -24.93 1.17 15.50
N GLY A 395 -25.55 1.69 14.43
CA GLY A 395 -26.05 0.88 13.32
C GLY A 395 -27.26 0.01 13.66
N ALA A 396 -27.73 -0.72 12.67
CA ALA A 396 -28.84 -1.66 12.80
C ALA A 396 -28.35 -3.10 12.69
N GLY A 397 -28.69 -3.92 13.69
CA GLY A 397 -28.45 -5.37 13.64
C GLY A 397 -29.45 -6.05 12.71
N LEU A 398 -28.95 -6.89 11.82
CA LEU A 398 -29.72 -7.62 10.82
C LEU A 398 -29.32 -9.08 10.82
N THR A 399 -30.25 -9.99 10.52
CA THR A 399 -29.89 -11.40 10.32
C THR A 399 -29.03 -11.58 9.08
N THR A 400 -28.33 -12.71 8.95
CA THR A 400 -27.55 -13.03 7.74
C THR A 400 -28.42 -12.96 6.50
N ALA A 401 -29.64 -13.49 6.56
CA ALA A 401 -30.56 -13.41 5.41
C ALA A 401 -30.91 -11.96 5.02
N GLN A 402 -31.04 -11.04 5.98
CA GLN A 402 -31.31 -9.62 5.70
C GLN A 402 -30.05 -8.92 5.15
N MET A 403 -28.88 -9.23 5.71
CA MET A 403 -27.59 -8.75 5.22
C MET A 403 -27.23 -9.26 3.82
N GLN A 404 -27.87 -10.35 3.38
CA GLN A 404 -27.72 -10.91 2.03
C GLN A 404 -28.87 -10.52 1.07
N THR A 405 -29.74 -9.61 1.51
CA THR A 405 -30.86 -9.12 0.71
C THR A 405 -30.54 -7.74 0.14
N LEU A 406 -30.44 -7.63 -1.19
CA LEU A 406 -30.13 -6.38 -1.91
C LEU A 406 -31.00 -5.20 -1.49
N SER A 407 -32.32 -5.40 -1.38
CA SER A 407 -33.24 -4.31 -1.03
C SER A 407 -32.98 -3.71 0.34
N THR A 408 -32.34 -4.45 1.26
CA THR A 408 -31.92 -3.91 2.56
C THR A 408 -31.01 -2.70 2.39
N PHE A 409 -30.09 -2.73 1.43
CA PHE A 409 -29.08 -1.69 1.23
C PHE A 409 -29.57 -0.62 0.26
N THR A 410 -30.26 -0.99 -0.82
CA THR A 410 -30.83 0.00 -1.74
C THR A 410 -31.92 0.83 -1.06
N ASP A 411 -32.76 0.26 -0.20
CA ASP A 411 -33.75 1.03 0.57
C ASP A 411 -33.09 1.95 1.61
N ALA A 412 -31.85 1.63 2.01
CA ALA A 412 -31.02 2.44 2.89
C ALA A 412 -30.20 3.52 2.15
N GLY A 413 -30.35 3.62 0.83
CA GLY A 413 -29.69 4.66 0.02
C GLY A 413 -28.29 4.31 -0.47
N TRP A 414 -27.90 3.03 -0.48
CA TRP A 414 -26.61 2.62 -1.03
C TRP A 414 -26.65 2.63 -2.56
N ASP A 415 -25.60 3.19 -3.17
CA ASP A 415 -25.43 3.32 -4.62
C ASP A 415 -24.88 1.99 -5.19
N TYR A 416 -25.79 1.16 -5.69
CA TYR A 416 -25.49 -0.14 -6.28
C TYR A 416 -25.35 -0.03 -7.78
N VAL A 417 -24.46 -0.86 -8.32
CA VAL A 417 -24.34 -1.11 -9.76
C VAL A 417 -25.74 -1.35 -10.36
N ASN A 418 -26.08 -0.59 -11.40
CA ASN A 418 -27.36 -0.65 -12.12
C ASN A 418 -28.60 -0.28 -11.28
N GLU A 419 -28.40 0.51 -10.22
CA GLU A 419 -29.45 1.11 -9.40
C GLU A 419 -29.30 2.63 -9.39
N ASP A 420 -30.06 3.30 -10.25
CA ASP A 420 -29.89 4.73 -10.52
C ASP A 420 -30.62 5.68 -9.53
N ASN A 421 -31.42 5.16 -8.59
CA ASN A 421 -32.21 6.02 -7.70
C ASN A 421 -31.39 6.58 -6.54
N ASN A 422 -30.38 5.84 -6.07
CA ASN A 422 -29.54 6.26 -4.94
C ASN A 422 -28.20 6.87 -5.35
N GLY A 423 -27.87 6.84 -6.64
CA GLY A 423 -26.67 7.44 -7.17
C GLY A 423 -26.36 6.94 -8.58
N LYS A 424 -25.15 7.25 -9.04
CA LYS A 424 -24.61 6.89 -10.36
C LYS A 424 -23.12 6.57 -10.26
N MET A 425 -22.62 6.37 -9.04
CA MET A 425 -21.24 5.99 -8.80
C MET A 425 -21.07 4.48 -8.92
N ASP A 426 -22.15 3.70 -8.84
CA ASP A 426 -22.16 2.25 -9.02
C ASP A 426 -21.09 1.57 -8.15
N LEU A 427 -21.15 1.85 -6.85
CA LEU A 427 -20.08 1.50 -5.91
C LEU A 427 -20.19 0.06 -5.41
N TRP A 428 -21.41 -0.33 -5.05
CA TRP A 428 -21.69 -1.61 -4.40
C TRP A 428 -22.25 -2.63 -5.38
N TYR A 429 -21.96 -3.90 -5.13
CA TYR A 429 -22.50 -5.02 -5.86
C TYR A 429 -22.78 -6.19 -4.90
N GLN A 430 -23.81 -6.98 -5.18
CA GLN A 430 -24.18 -8.13 -4.35
C GLN A 430 -24.89 -9.21 -5.17
N HIS A 431 -24.43 -10.46 -5.09
CA HIS A 431 -25.19 -11.60 -5.54
C HIS A 431 -26.26 -12.03 -4.55
N ALA A 432 -27.29 -12.69 -5.05
CA ALA A 432 -28.35 -13.24 -4.19
C ALA A 432 -27.76 -14.27 -3.21
N GLY A 433 -27.84 -13.98 -1.91
CA GLY A 433 -27.31 -14.87 -0.86
C GLY A 433 -25.86 -14.57 -0.45
N GLU A 434 -25.25 -13.51 -0.95
CA GLU A 434 -23.91 -13.04 -0.55
C GLU A 434 -23.99 -11.69 0.17
N TYR A 435 -22.91 -11.26 0.82
CA TYR A 435 -22.82 -9.91 1.39
C TYR A 435 -22.47 -8.87 0.32
N PRO A 436 -22.71 -7.57 0.55
CA PRO A 436 -22.31 -6.51 -0.38
C PRO A 436 -20.79 -6.39 -0.50
N ASN A 437 -20.25 -6.42 -1.71
CA ASN A 437 -18.83 -6.13 -1.96
C ASN A 437 -18.70 -4.86 -2.81
N PHE A 438 -17.53 -4.24 -2.81
CA PHE A 438 -17.28 -3.20 -3.81
C PHE A 438 -17.21 -3.82 -5.20
N TYR A 439 -17.69 -3.09 -6.19
CA TYR A 439 -17.64 -3.58 -7.56
C TYR A 439 -16.20 -3.86 -8.04
N TRP A 440 -15.25 -3.01 -7.65
CA TRP A 440 -13.84 -3.17 -8.05
C TRP A 440 -13.15 -4.39 -7.42
N GLU A 441 -13.80 -5.11 -6.50
CA GLU A 441 -13.30 -6.39 -5.97
C GLU A 441 -13.49 -7.54 -6.96
N TYR A 442 -14.36 -7.38 -7.96
CA TYR A 442 -14.59 -8.40 -8.99
C TYR A 442 -13.55 -8.29 -10.12
N LEU A 443 -13.17 -9.45 -10.67
CA LEU A 443 -12.27 -9.53 -11.82
C LEU A 443 -13.05 -9.13 -13.10
N PRO A 444 -12.70 -8.04 -13.80
CA PRO A 444 -13.46 -7.62 -14.98
C PRO A 444 -13.50 -8.71 -16.06
N GLY A 445 -14.70 -9.01 -16.58
CA GLY A 445 -14.90 -10.08 -17.56
C GLY A 445 -15.11 -11.47 -16.96
N ASP A 446 -14.99 -11.63 -15.64
CA ASP A 446 -15.41 -12.83 -14.90
C ASP A 446 -16.93 -12.81 -14.74
N CYS A 447 -17.64 -13.33 -15.74
CA CYS A 447 -19.09 -13.28 -15.80
C CYS A 447 -19.76 -14.37 -14.95
N ASN A 448 -19.01 -15.37 -14.48
CA ASN A 448 -19.53 -16.40 -13.57
C ASN A 448 -18.96 -16.27 -12.14
N TYR A 449 -18.05 -15.33 -11.94
CA TYR A 449 -17.42 -14.97 -10.67
C TYR A 449 -16.71 -16.15 -10.00
N ASP A 450 -16.14 -17.05 -10.81
CA ASP A 450 -15.36 -18.19 -10.30
C ASP A 450 -13.89 -17.84 -10.02
N GLY A 451 -13.54 -16.55 -10.15
CA GLY A 451 -12.26 -15.97 -9.79
C GLY A 451 -11.24 -15.97 -10.94
N TYR A 452 -11.64 -16.34 -12.15
CA TYR A 452 -10.83 -16.26 -13.35
C TYR A 452 -11.71 -16.08 -14.59
N VAL A 453 -11.26 -15.31 -15.58
CA VAL A 453 -11.99 -15.23 -16.85
C VAL A 453 -11.63 -16.42 -17.73
N GLY A 454 -12.59 -17.28 -18.00
CA GLY A 454 -12.39 -18.48 -18.79
C GLY A 454 -13.59 -18.88 -19.64
N GLN A 455 -13.62 -20.18 -19.96
CA GLN A 455 -14.55 -20.71 -20.94
C GLN A 455 -16.02 -20.66 -20.50
N ASN A 456 -16.28 -20.49 -19.21
CA ASN A 456 -17.65 -20.34 -18.71
C ASN A 456 -18.15 -18.89 -18.91
N ASP A 457 -17.27 -17.91 -18.80
CA ASP A 457 -17.59 -16.48 -18.95
C ASP A 457 -17.95 -16.12 -20.37
N ILE A 458 -17.22 -16.69 -21.34
CA ILE A 458 -17.55 -16.52 -22.75
C ILE A 458 -18.90 -17.16 -23.10
N LEU A 459 -19.31 -18.23 -22.41
CA LEU A 459 -20.62 -18.82 -22.62
C LEU A 459 -21.72 -17.89 -22.10
N ILE A 460 -21.50 -17.27 -20.93
CA ILE A 460 -22.42 -16.29 -20.37
C ILE A 460 -22.52 -15.07 -21.30
N MET A 461 -21.39 -14.49 -21.73
CA MET A 461 -21.40 -13.38 -22.67
C MET A 461 -22.05 -13.75 -24.02
N ALA A 462 -21.79 -14.94 -24.56
CA ALA A 462 -22.37 -15.39 -25.83
C ALA A 462 -23.88 -15.64 -25.74
N GLU A 463 -24.37 -16.16 -24.61
CA GLU A 463 -25.80 -16.31 -24.34
C GLU A 463 -26.52 -14.96 -24.28
N GLN A 464 -25.83 -13.92 -23.80
CA GLN A 464 -26.39 -12.57 -23.66
C GLN A 464 -26.37 -11.77 -24.98
N TRP A 465 -25.31 -11.87 -25.78
CA TRP A 465 -25.22 -11.21 -27.09
C TRP A 465 -26.39 -11.57 -28.03
N LEU A 466 -26.94 -12.78 -27.90
CA LEU A 466 -28.05 -13.25 -28.73
C LEU A 466 -29.43 -12.75 -28.29
N GLN A 467 -29.54 -12.12 -27.10
CA GLN A 467 -30.81 -11.60 -26.58
C GLN A 467 -30.96 -10.10 -26.88
N ALA A 468 -31.64 -9.78 -27.98
CA ALA A 468 -31.99 -8.40 -28.36
C ALA A 468 -33.13 -7.79 -27.51
N GLN A 469 -33.00 -7.77 -26.17
CA GLN A 469 -34.01 -7.20 -25.25
C GLN A 469 -33.35 -6.13 -24.36
N PRO A 470 -33.70 -4.83 -24.52
CA PRO A 470 -33.04 -3.71 -23.83
C PRO A 470 -33.33 -3.57 -22.31
N ALA A 471 -33.81 -4.61 -21.61
CA ALA A 471 -34.36 -4.41 -20.26
C ALA A 471 -34.39 -5.64 -19.32
N GLN A 472 -33.71 -6.75 -19.62
CA GLN A 472 -33.73 -7.93 -18.72
C GLN A 472 -32.41 -8.73 -18.64
N THR A 473 -31.29 -8.19 -19.08
CA THR A 473 -30.05 -8.96 -19.22
C THR A 473 -29.24 -8.96 -17.93
N ARG A 474 -28.65 -10.11 -17.59
CA ARG A 474 -27.96 -10.33 -16.32
C ARG A 474 -26.70 -9.46 -16.31
N LEU A 475 -26.61 -8.63 -15.27
CA LEU A 475 -25.51 -7.70 -14.92
C LEU A 475 -24.10 -8.29 -15.06
N GLU A 476 -24.01 -9.62 -15.05
CA GLU A 476 -22.78 -10.40 -15.05
C GLU A 476 -21.95 -10.27 -16.35
N ALA A 477 -22.56 -9.88 -17.48
CA ALA A 477 -21.86 -9.76 -18.78
C ALA A 477 -21.62 -8.31 -19.26
N ASP A 478 -22.21 -7.33 -18.59
CA ASP A 478 -21.95 -5.90 -18.84
C ASP A 478 -20.76 -5.51 -17.97
N SER A 479 -19.55 -5.67 -18.52
CA SER A 479 -18.29 -5.45 -17.81
C SER A 479 -17.85 -3.99 -17.83
N ASN A 480 -18.37 -3.17 -18.74
CA ASN A 480 -18.05 -1.74 -18.88
C ASN A 480 -19.14 -0.80 -18.29
N PHE A 481 -20.31 -1.35 -17.97
CA PHE A 481 -21.45 -0.66 -17.37
C PHE A 481 -21.99 0.52 -18.14
N ASP A 482 -22.10 0.36 -19.45
CA ASP A 482 -22.85 1.31 -20.27
C ASP A 482 -24.32 0.92 -20.45
N ASP A 483 -24.80 -0.08 -19.70
CA ASP A 483 -26.10 -0.75 -19.79
C ASP A 483 -26.28 -1.61 -21.06
N TYR A 484 -25.21 -1.85 -21.82
CA TYR A 484 -25.23 -2.66 -23.03
C TYR A 484 -24.15 -3.74 -23.00
N VAL A 485 -24.56 -5.00 -23.02
CA VAL A 485 -23.64 -6.10 -23.34
C VAL A 485 -23.28 -6.02 -24.82
N ASP A 486 -22.10 -5.48 -25.12
CA ASP A 486 -21.62 -5.21 -26.47
C ASP A 486 -20.15 -5.60 -26.68
N ILE A 487 -19.55 -5.09 -27.77
CA ILE A 487 -18.19 -5.44 -28.16
C ILE A 487 -17.14 -4.93 -27.16
N LEU A 488 -17.47 -3.89 -26.38
CA LEU A 488 -16.60 -3.30 -25.38
C LEU A 488 -16.49 -4.23 -24.15
N ASP A 489 -17.56 -4.90 -23.74
CA ASP A 489 -17.49 -5.92 -22.68
C ASP A 489 -16.67 -7.12 -23.11
N TYR A 490 -16.85 -7.54 -24.36
CA TYR A 490 -16.02 -8.59 -24.94
C TYR A 490 -14.54 -8.19 -24.98
N ALA A 491 -14.23 -6.91 -25.18
CA ALA A 491 -12.85 -6.43 -25.12
C ALA A 491 -12.28 -6.62 -23.70
N ILE A 492 -13.03 -6.21 -22.67
CA ILE A 492 -12.67 -6.40 -21.25
C ILE A 492 -12.49 -7.90 -20.93
N LEU A 493 -13.42 -8.76 -21.35
CA LEU A 493 -13.28 -10.21 -21.19
C LEU A 493 -12.02 -10.75 -21.87
N THR A 494 -11.71 -10.30 -23.09
CA THR A 494 -10.51 -10.76 -23.80
C THR A 494 -9.20 -10.25 -23.18
N GLU A 495 -9.21 -9.07 -22.57
CA GLU A 495 -8.06 -8.51 -21.85
C GLU A 495 -7.75 -9.32 -20.58
N ASN A 496 -8.78 -9.87 -19.95
CA ASN A 496 -8.66 -10.67 -18.75
C ASN A 496 -8.68 -12.19 -19.02
N TRP A 497 -8.70 -12.61 -20.29
CA TRP A 497 -8.83 -14.02 -20.66
C TRP A 497 -7.68 -14.89 -20.15
N PHE A 498 -8.01 -15.92 -19.36
CA PHE A 498 -7.06 -16.76 -18.63
C PHE A 498 -6.15 -15.99 -17.66
N THR A 499 -6.56 -14.82 -17.15
CA THR A 499 -5.86 -14.23 -16.00
C THR A 499 -6.20 -15.02 -14.74
N ALA A 500 -5.16 -15.36 -13.97
CA ALA A 500 -5.09 -16.33 -12.86
C ALA A 500 -4.58 -17.74 -13.27
N GLU A 501 -3.25 -17.88 -13.33
CA GLU A 501 -2.52 -19.13 -12.99
C GLU A 501 -1.73 -18.93 -11.70
#